data_AF-A0A356DU48-F1
#
_entry.id   AF-A0A356DU48-F1
#
_cell.length_a   1.000
_cell.length_b   1.000
_cell.length_c   1.000
_cell.angle_alpha   90.00
_cell.angle_beta   90.00
_cell.angle_gamma   90.00
#
_symmetry.space_group_name_H-M   'P 1'
#
loop_
_entity.id
_entity.type
_entity.pdbx_description
1 polymer ?
#
loop_
_entity_poly.entity_id
_entity_poly.type
_entity_poly.pdbx_seq_one_letter_code
_entity_poly.pdbx_strand_id
1 'polypeptide(L)'
;MKKFILVPIILIIALLVVAGCQPAEAELGTEENPIKWVFVPSGEMESVSAGAEAVADMIFAETGLVVETFVATDYTAAIEAECSGQAQMGSLATFA
;
A
#
# COMPACT_ATOMS: atom_id res chain seq x y z
N MET A 1 51.76 -7.58 -2.28
CA MET A 1 50.96 -6.93 -1.21
C MET A 1 49.83 -6.05 -1.78
N LYS A 2 50.09 -5.14 -2.73
CA LYS A 2 49.06 -4.27 -3.35
C LYS A 2 47.90 -5.01 -4.05
N LYS A 3 48.18 -6.16 -4.69
CA LYS A 3 47.18 -7.03 -5.35
C LYS A 3 46.29 -7.81 -4.38
N PHE A 4 46.77 -8.12 -3.16
CA PHE A 4 45.99 -8.84 -2.14
C PHE A 4 44.98 -7.93 -1.43
N ILE A 5 45.22 -6.61 -1.39
CA ILE A 5 44.32 -5.61 -0.81
C ILE A 5 43.23 -5.18 -1.81
N LEU A 6 43.49 -5.27 -3.12
CA LEU A 6 42.54 -4.87 -4.18
C LEU A 6 41.34 -5.82 -4.31
N VAL A 7 41.54 -7.12 -4.10
CA VAL A 7 40.48 -8.15 -4.23
C VAL A 7 39.32 -7.97 -3.24
N PRO A 8 39.53 -7.78 -1.92
CA PRO A 8 38.42 -7.59 -1.00
C PRO A 8 37.69 -6.26 -1.22
N ILE A 9 38.38 -5.21 -1.68
CA ILE A 9 37.77 -3.91 -2.00
C ILE A 9 36.82 -4.04 -3.20
N ILE A 10 37.24 -4.74 -4.26
CA ILE A 10 36.38 -5.00 -5.42
C ILE A 10 35.16 -5.86 -5.03
N LEU A 11 35.34 -6.81 -4.11
CA LEU A 11 34.24 -7.66 -3.62
C LEU A 11 33.21 -6.85 -2.81
N ILE A 12 33.67 -5.92 -1.97
CA ILE A 12 32.81 -5.03 -1.18
C ILE A 12 32.06 -4.06 -2.10
N ILE A 13 32.72 -3.50 -3.11
CA ILE A 13 32.08 -2.63 -4.10
C ILE A 13 31.03 -3.41 -4.91
N ALA A 14 31.32 -4.65 -5.31
CA ALA A 14 30.35 -5.50 -6.00
C ALA A 14 29.11 -5.79 -5.13
N LEU A 15 29.29 -6.04 -3.83
CA LEU A 15 28.18 -6.23 -2.88
C LEU A 15 27.33 -4.96 -2.71
N LEU A 16 27.96 -3.78 -2.68
CA LEU A 16 27.27 -2.49 -2.59
C LEU A 16 26.46 -2.15 -3.85
N VAL A 17 26.96 -2.53 -5.04
CA VAL A 17 26.24 -2.32 -6.31
C VAL A 17 25.02 -3.23 -6.40
N VAL A 18 25.10 -4.47 -5.92
CA VAL A 18 23.95 -5.39 -5.89
C VAL A 18 22.90 -4.93 -4.86
N ALA A 19 23.31 -4.35 -3.73
CA ALA A 19 22.39 -3.81 -2.72
C ALA A 19 21.68 -2.51 -3.15
N GLY A 20 22.20 -1.79 -4.15
CA GLY A 20 21.61 -0.55 -4.65
C GLY A 20 20.48 -0.73 -5.67
N CYS A 21 20.31 -1.92 -6.23
CA CYS A 21 19.17 -2.25 -7.09
C CYS A 21 17.97 -2.64 -6.24
N GLN A 22 17.38 -1.66 -5.54
CA GLN A 22 16.03 -1.85 -5.00
C GLN A 22 15.04 -1.81 -6.17
N PRO A 23 14.16 -2.81 -6.33
CA PRO A 23 13.07 -2.73 -7.29
C PRO A 23 12.32 -1.42 -7.06
N ALA A 24 11.99 -0.72 -8.13
CA ALA A 24 11.07 0.41 -8.03
C ALA A 24 9.77 -0.12 -7.39
N GLU A 25 9.25 0.63 -6.42
CA GLU A 25 7.96 0.31 -5.82
C GLU A 25 6.92 0.23 -6.95
N ALA A 26 6.08 -0.81 -6.92
CA ALA A 26 5.09 -1.02 -7.95
C ALA A 26 4.17 0.20 -8.06
N GLU A 27 3.70 0.49 -9.27
CA GLU A 27 2.84 1.65 -9.51
C GLU A 27 1.54 1.54 -8.70
N LEU A 28 1.10 2.65 -8.09
CA LEU A 28 -0.10 2.69 -7.26
C LEU A 28 -1.33 2.35 -8.10
N GLY A 29 -2.19 1.48 -7.57
CA GLY A 29 -3.37 0.96 -8.26
C GLY A 29 -3.11 -0.31 -9.07
N THR A 30 -2.01 -1.00 -8.82
CA THR A 30 -1.73 -2.33 -9.39
C THR A 30 -2.04 -3.44 -8.37
N GLU A 31 -2.08 -4.71 -8.80
CA GLU A 31 -2.24 -5.84 -7.87
C GLU A 31 -1.12 -5.91 -6.82
N GLU A 32 0.10 -5.47 -7.17
CA GLU A 32 1.26 -5.45 -6.27
C GLU A 32 1.28 -4.22 -5.35
N ASN A 33 0.59 -3.14 -5.72
CA ASN A 33 0.46 -1.93 -4.92
C ASN A 33 -0.94 -1.31 -5.08
N PRO A 34 -1.99 -1.90 -4.47
CA PRO A 34 -3.37 -1.45 -4.66
C PRO A 34 -3.64 -0.15 -3.89
N ILE A 35 -4.62 0.62 -4.36
CA ILE A 35 -5.15 1.76 -3.62
C ILE A 35 -5.92 1.21 -2.41
N LYS A 36 -5.50 1.59 -1.22
CA LYS A 36 -6.13 1.16 0.03
C LYS A 36 -7.26 2.13 0.41
N TRP A 37 -8.47 1.59 0.58
CA TRP A 37 -9.66 2.35 0.97
C TRP A 37 -10.16 1.92 2.34
N VAL A 38 -10.03 2.79 3.34
CA VAL A 38 -10.45 2.54 4.72
C VAL A 38 -11.89 2.97 4.98
N PHE A 39 -12.61 2.12 5.72
CA PHE A 39 -13.94 2.38 6.23
C PHE A 39 -13.92 2.39 7.76
N VAL A 40 -14.69 3.30 8.35
CA VAL A 40 -14.94 3.28 9.79
C VAL A 40 -15.85 2.10 10.16
N PRO A 41 -15.71 1.51 11.36
CA PRO A 41 -16.58 0.43 11.78
C PRO A 41 -18.03 0.91 11.94
N SER A 42 -18.98 0.05 11.57
CA SER A 42 -20.42 0.31 11.71
C SER A 42 -21.18 -0.95 12.11
N GLY A 43 -22.43 -0.80 12.54
CA GLY A 43 -23.33 -1.93 12.80
C GLY A 43 -23.84 -2.63 11.54
N GLU A 44 -23.54 -2.09 10.36
CA GLU A 44 -23.99 -2.56 9.04
C GLU A 44 -22.78 -3.06 8.22
N MET A 45 -21.81 -3.70 8.88
CA MET A 45 -20.51 -4.02 8.29
C MET A 45 -20.62 -4.87 7.02
N GLU A 46 -21.49 -5.89 7.01
CA GLU A 46 -21.66 -6.75 5.84
C GLU A 46 -22.19 -5.98 4.61
N SER A 47 -23.15 -5.08 4.81
CA SER A 47 -23.72 -4.31 3.70
C SER A 47 -22.75 -3.26 3.18
N VAL A 48 -22.00 -2.61 4.08
CA VAL A 48 -20.94 -1.67 3.74
C VAL A 48 -19.81 -2.36 2.97
N SER A 49 -19.30 -3.50 3.45
CA SER A 49 -18.24 -4.25 2.76
C SER A 49 -18.67 -4.71 1.38
N ALA A 50 -19.88 -5.27 1.23
CA ALA A 50 -20.38 -5.67 -0.09
C ALA A 50 -20.54 -4.48 -1.05
N GLY A 51 -21.02 -3.34 -0.54
CA GLY A 51 -21.11 -2.11 -1.33
C GLY A 51 -19.74 -1.56 -1.73
N ALA A 52 -18.78 -1.61 -0.82
CA ALA A 52 -17.41 -1.16 -1.05
C ALA A 52 -16.71 -2.01 -2.13
N GLU A 53 -16.84 -3.33 -2.05
CA GLU A 53 -16.34 -4.26 -3.07
C GLU A 53 -16.97 -3.99 -4.43
N ALA A 54 -18.29 -3.80 -4.50
CA ALA A 54 -18.95 -3.46 -5.75
C ALA A 54 -18.45 -2.15 -6.37
N VAL A 55 -18.12 -1.15 -5.55
CA VAL A 55 -17.52 0.10 -6.03
C VAL A 55 -16.06 -0.11 -6.47
N ALA A 56 -15.27 -0.89 -5.74
CA ALA A 56 -13.91 -1.24 -6.14
C ALA A 56 -13.89 -1.95 -7.51
N ASP A 57 -14.81 -2.89 -7.73
CA ASP A 57 -14.97 -3.58 -9.02
C ASP A 57 -15.32 -2.60 -10.15
N MET A 58 -16.21 -1.64 -9.90
CA MET A 58 -16.54 -0.59 -10.88
C MET A 58 -15.32 0.30 -11.18
N ILE A 59 -14.54 0.68 -10.16
CA ILE A 59 -13.32 1.46 -10.36
C ILE A 59 -12.35 0.69 -11.25
N PHE A 60 -12.14 -0.61 -10.98
CA PHE A 60 -11.29 -1.44 -11.81
C PHE A 60 -11.81 -1.55 -13.25
N ALA A 61 -13.11 -1.78 -13.44
CA ALA A 61 -13.71 -1.90 -14.77
C ALA A 61 -13.54 -0.63 -15.62
N GLU A 62 -13.66 0.55 -15.01
CA GLU A 62 -13.60 1.83 -15.72
C GLU A 62 -12.18 2.39 -15.87
N THR A 63 -11.27 2.05 -14.96
CA THR A 63 -9.94 2.70 -14.88
C THR A 63 -8.76 1.73 -14.95
N GLY A 64 -8.98 0.44 -14.69
CA GLY A 64 -7.93 -0.55 -14.49
C GLY A 64 -7.20 -0.47 -13.14
N LEU A 65 -7.59 0.47 -12.26
CA LEU A 65 -6.98 0.63 -10.94
C LEU A 65 -7.53 -0.42 -9.96
N VAL A 66 -6.63 -1.11 -9.27
CA VAL A 66 -6.95 -2.04 -8.20
C VAL A 66 -7.16 -1.26 -6.90
N VAL A 67 -8.35 -1.41 -6.32
CA VAL A 67 -8.72 -0.83 -5.03
C VAL A 67 -9.00 -1.96 -4.05
N GLU A 68 -8.36 -1.92 -2.88
CA GLU A 68 -8.58 -2.88 -1.81
C GLU A 68 -9.21 -2.17 -0.62
N THR A 69 -10.36 -2.68 -0.19
CA THR A 69 -11.16 -2.08 0.88
C THR A 69 -10.92 -2.80 2.20
N PHE A 70 -10.88 -2.07 3.32
CA PHE A 70 -10.84 -2.67 4.64
C PHE A 70 -11.57 -1.81 5.67
N VAL A 71 -12.02 -2.44 6.75
CA VAL A 71 -12.67 -1.76 7.87
C VAL A 71 -11.68 -1.63 9.03
N ALA A 72 -11.50 -0.41 9.54
CA ALA A 72 -10.64 -0.16 10.70
C ALA A 72 -11.28 -0.66 12.01
N THR A 73 -10.45 -0.85 13.04
CA THR A 73 -10.92 -1.29 14.37
C THR A 73 -11.75 -0.25 15.09
N ASP A 74 -11.48 1.03 14.81
CA ASP A 74 -12.16 2.19 15.37
C ASP A 74 -11.95 3.41 14.47
N TYR A 75 -12.64 4.51 14.79
CA TYR A 75 -12.62 5.74 14.01
C TYR A 75 -11.23 6.39 13.98
N THR A 76 -10.50 6.38 15.11
CA THR A 76 -9.14 6.94 15.19
C THR A 76 -8.18 6.14 14.31
N ALA A 77 -8.29 4.81 14.32
CA ALA A 77 -7.49 3.95 13.46
C ALA A 77 -7.71 4.23 11.96
N ALA A 78 -8.95 4.55 11.55
CA ALA A 78 -9.22 4.96 10.16
C ALA A 78 -8.50 6.29 9.81
N ILE A 79 -8.57 7.28 10.70
CA ILE A 79 -7.88 8.57 10.50
C ILE A 79 -6.36 8.35 10.44
N GLU A 80 -5.79 7.59 11.36
CA GLU A 80 -4.35 7.34 11.39
C GLU A 80 -3.89 6.56 10.15
N ALA A 81 -4.71 5.66 9.61
CA ALA A 81 -4.41 4.99 8.35
C ALA A 81 -4.28 5.98 7.19
N GLU A 82 -5.16 6.98 7.09
CA GLU A 82 -5.06 8.04 6.08
C GLU A 82 -3.87 8.97 6.36
N CYS A 83 -3.67 9.43 7.60
CA CYS A 83 -2.60 10.34 7.97
C CYS A 83 -1.19 9.74 7.79
N SER A 84 -1.04 8.43 8.00
CA SER A 84 0.22 7.71 7.81
C SER A 84 0.47 7.26 6.37
N GLY A 85 -0.51 7.43 5.48
CA GLY A 85 -0.45 6.95 4.09
C GLY A 85 -0.68 5.45 3.93
N GLN A 86 -1.08 4.73 4.99
CA GLN A 86 -1.52 3.34 4.89
C GLN A 86 -2.81 3.18 4.08
N ALA A 87 -3.66 4.21 4.06
CA ALA A 87 -4.83 4.32 3.21
C ALA A 87 -4.76 5.58 2.35
N GLN A 88 -5.13 5.48 1.08
CA GLN A 88 -5.20 6.63 0.17
C GLN A 88 -6.63 7.15 0.00
N MET A 89 -7.63 6.36 0.40
CA MET A 89 -9.05 6.71 0.37
C MET A 89 -9.68 6.43 1.72
N GLY A 90 -10.60 7.30 2.15
CA GLY A 90 -11.34 7.17 3.41
C GLY A 90 -12.83 7.34 3.24
N SER A 91 -13.61 6.45 3.86
CA SER A 91 -15.05 6.60 4.08
C SER A 91 -15.32 6.82 5.56
N LEU A 92 -15.22 8.09 5.94
CA LEU A 92 -15.40 8.55 7.31
C LEU A 92 -16.85 9.01 7.57
N ALA A 93 -17.34 8.76 8.79
CA ALA A 93 -18.59 9.35 9.24
C ALA A 93 -18.37 10.82 9.60
N THR A 94 -19.18 11.72 9.03
CA THR A 94 -19.05 13.18 9.25
C THR A 94 -19.32 13.61 10.70
N PHE A 95 -20.12 12.82 11.42
CA PHE A 95 -20.43 13.01 12.83
C PHE A 95 -20.26 11.67 13.54
N ALA A 96 -19.08 11.46 14.13
CA ALA A 96 -18.73 10.30 14.95
C ALA A 96 -18.24 10.76 16.33
#